data_AF-A0A7W1W2J0-F1
#
_entry.id   AF-A0A7W1W2J0-F1
#
_cell.length_a   1.000
_cell.length_b   1.000
_cell.length_c   1.000
_cell.angle_alpha   90.00
_cell.angle_beta   90.00
_cell.angle_gamma   90.00
#
_symmetry.space_group_name_H-M   'P 1'
#
loop_
_entity.id
_entity.type
_entity.pdbx_description
1 polymer ?
#
loop_
_entity_poly.entity_id
_entity_poly.type
_entity_poly.pdbx_seq_one_letter_code
_entity_poly.pdbx_strand_id
1 'polypeptide(L)'
;MAYTTDLTVPQFKLLEQLLPQSKTGNSIISRHQIVNAILYQLKNGCQWRDLPCDFPNWQTVYSQFRRWQLDGTWATVLAALAESEREKVKKTNFPVF
;
A
#
# COMPACT_ATOMS: atom_id res chain seq x y z
N MET A 1 7.50 1.89 -13.95
CA MET A 1 7.18 0.51 -14.41
C MET A 1 6.01 -0.01 -13.58
N ALA A 2 5.10 -0.80 -14.17
CA ALA A 2 3.97 -1.39 -13.45
C ALA A 2 4.36 -2.78 -12.92
N TYR A 3 4.44 -2.91 -11.61
CA TYR A 3 4.69 -4.16 -10.91
C TYR A 3 3.35 -4.89 -10.66
N THR A 4 3.39 -6.23 -10.54
CA THR A 4 2.22 -7.06 -10.21
C THR A 4 1.58 -6.74 -8.84
N THR A 5 2.24 -5.89 -8.04
CA THR A 5 1.81 -5.42 -6.72
C THR A 5 1.24 -4.00 -6.75
N ASP A 6 1.27 -3.32 -7.91
CA ASP A 6 0.70 -1.98 -8.02
C ASP A 6 -0.82 -2.07 -7.89
N LEU A 7 -1.31 -1.53 -6.77
CA LEU A 7 -2.73 -1.25 -6.60
C LEU A 7 -3.20 -0.33 -7.72
N THR A 8 -4.32 -0.68 -8.34
CA THR A 8 -4.91 0.17 -9.36
C THR A 8 -5.27 1.52 -8.71
N VAL A 9 -4.99 2.64 -9.39
CA VAL A 9 -5.33 4.01 -8.95
C VAL A 9 -6.71 4.12 -8.26
N PRO A 10 -7.80 3.51 -8.76
CA PRO A 10 -9.11 3.53 -8.08
C PRO A 10 -9.14 2.77 -6.74
N GLN A 11 -8.41 1.67 -6.59
CA GLN A 11 -8.33 0.95 -5.31
C GLN A 11 -7.58 1.77 -4.26
N PHE A 12 -6.51 2.44 -4.68
CA PHE A 12 -5.78 3.33 -3.80
C PHE A 12 -6.64 4.51 -3.34
N LYS A 13 -7.51 5.04 -4.21
CA LYS A 13 -8.41 6.15 -3.86
C LYS A 13 -9.36 5.80 -2.70
N LEU A 14 -9.80 4.55 -2.59
CA LEU A 14 -10.60 4.07 -1.45
C LEU A 14 -9.76 4.01 -0.17
N LEU A 15 -8.50 3.57 -0.27
CA LEU A 15 -7.57 3.55 0.86
C LEU A 15 -7.20 4.96 1.33
N GLU A 16 -7.05 5.90 0.40
CA GLU A 16 -6.73 7.28 0.72
C GLU A 16 -7.81 7.97 1.57
N GLN A 17 -9.08 7.55 1.43
CA GLN A 17 -10.18 7.99 2.29
C GLN A 17 -10.14 7.40 3.70
N LEU A 18 -9.57 6.20 3.86
CA LEU A 18 -9.44 5.51 5.15
C LEU A 18 -8.17 5.91 5.91
N LEU A 19 -7.18 6.45 5.21
CA LEU A 19 -5.95 6.95 5.81
C LEU A 19 -6.24 8.28 6.53
N PRO A 20 -5.78 8.46 7.78
CA PRO A 20 -5.95 9.70 8.50
C PRO A 20 -5.35 10.85 7.70
N GLN A 21 -6.11 11.94 7.56
CA GLN A 21 -5.65 13.12 6.83
C GLN A 21 -4.35 13.62 7.46
N SER A 22 -3.26 13.60 6.69
CA SER A 22 -2.01 14.22 7.12
C SER A 22 -2.28 15.68 7.42
N LYS A 23 -2.06 16.09 8.68
CA LYS A 23 -2.21 17.48 9.15
C LYS A 23 -1.26 18.45 8.44
N THR A 24 -0.26 17.94 7.71
CA THR A 24 0.76 18.75 7.05
C THR A 24 0.49 18.74 5.54
N GLY A 25 -0.08 19.84 5.04
CA GLY A 25 -0.49 20.06 3.65
C GLY A 25 0.63 20.11 2.60
N ASN A 26 1.79 19.48 2.83
CA ASN A 26 2.96 19.49 1.94
C ASN A 26 3.73 18.16 1.97
N SER A 27 3.06 17.01 1.93
CA SER A 27 3.78 15.76 1.64
C SER A 27 4.09 15.68 0.15
N ILE A 28 5.30 16.15 -0.22
CA ILE A 28 5.89 15.99 -1.56
C ILE A 28 5.86 14.53 -2.02
N ILE A 29 5.90 13.60 -1.06
CA ILE A 29 5.81 12.16 -1.30
C ILE A 29 4.33 11.73 -1.29
N SER A 30 3.86 11.23 -2.44
CA SER A 30 2.51 10.69 -2.56
C SER A 30 2.33 9.50 -1.60
N ARG A 31 1.25 9.50 -0.80
CA ARG A 31 0.92 8.40 0.11
C ARG A 31 0.81 7.06 -0.62
N HIS A 32 0.41 7.11 -1.89
CA HIS A 32 0.39 5.96 -2.80
C HIS A 32 1.74 5.27 -2.89
N GLN A 33 2.82 6.02 -3.04
CA GLN A 33 4.15 5.45 -3.16
C GLN A 33 4.62 4.82 -1.84
N ILE A 34 4.24 5.38 -0.69
CA ILE A 34 4.53 4.79 0.62
C ILE A 34 3.79 3.45 0.78
N VAL A 35 2.49 3.41 0.44
CA VAL A 35 1.69 2.18 0.54
C VAL A 35 2.21 1.11 -0.43
N ASN A 36 2.51 1.47 -1.68
CA ASN A 36 3.08 0.52 -2.65
C ASN A 36 4.45 0.01 -2.20
N ALA A 37 5.31 0.87 -1.66
CA ALA A 37 6.60 0.48 -1.10
C ALA A 37 6.45 -0.54 0.04
N ILE A 38 5.51 -0.30 0.97
CA ILE A 38 5.23 -1.23 2.08
C ILE A 38 4.69 -2.57 1.56
N LEU A 39 3.77 -2.55 0.61
CA LEU A 39 3.19 -3.77 0.06
C LEU A 39 4.20 -4.57 -0.77
N TYR A 40 5.04 -3.89 -1.54
CA TYR A 40 6.16 -4.49 -2.26
C TYR A 40 7.11 -5.19 -1.29
N GLN A 41 7.49 -4.49 -0.22
CA GLN A 41 8.32 -5.02 0.85
C GLN A 41 7.69 -6.25 1.54
N LEU A 42 6.40 -6.20 1.87
CA LEU A 42 5.68 -7.31 2.51
C LEU A 42 5.53 -8.52 1.59
N LYS A 43 5.35 -8.29 0.29
CA LYS A 43 5.18 -9.36 -0.70
C LYS A 43 6.50 -10.04 -1.07
N ASN A 44 7.57 -9.26 -1.24
CA ASN A 44 8.87 -9.80 -1.63
C ASN A 44 9.74 -10.21 -0.44
N GLY A 45 9.45 -9.71 0.77
CA GLY A 45 10.23 -10.01 1.97
C GLY A 45 11.69 -9.53 1.89
N CYS A 46 12.00 -8.55 1.04
CA CYS A 46 13.34 -7.97 0.89
C CYS A 46 13.76 -7.16 2.13
N GLN A 47 14.95 -6.59 2.21
CA GLN A 47 15.23 -5.60 3.26
C GLN A 47 14.71 -4.23 2.82
N TRP A 48 14.29 -3.40 3.77
CA TRP A 48 13.87 -2.01 3.47
C TRP A 48 14.94 -1.22 2.70
N ARG A 49 16.22 -1.56 2.90
CA ARG A 49 17.37 -0.93 2.23
C ARG A 49 17.53 -1.37 0.78
N ASP A 50 16.96 -2.50 0.41
CA ASP A 50 16.97 -3.04 -0.95
C ASP A 50 15.75 -2.57 -1.76
N LEU A 51 14.99 -1.59 -1.25
CA LEU A 51 13.89 -1.04 -2.02
C LEU A 51 14.43 -0.39 -3.31
N PRO A 52 13.76 -0.64 -4.46
CA PRO A 52 14.09 0.02 -5.71
C PRO A 52 14.08 1.55 -5.57
N CYS A 53 15.00 2.22 -6.27
CA CYS A 53 15.13 3.68 -6.24
C CYS A 53 13.91 4.43 -6.82
N ASP A 54 12.98 3.70 -7.45
CA ASP A 54 11.67 4.20 -7.88
C ASP A 54 10.75 4.58 -6.71
N PHE A 55 11.00 4.04 -5.52
CA PHE A 55 10.24 4.32 -4.32
C PHE A 55 10.87 5.46 -3.50
N PRO A 56 10.06 6.20 -2.72
CA PRO A 56 10.57 7.20 -1.80
C PRO A 56 11.50 6.55 -0.77
N ASN A 57 12.41 7.36 -0.23
CA ASN A 57 13.43 6.91 0.73
C ASN A 57 12.82 5.97 1.78
N TRP A 58 13.38 4.77 1.88
CA TRP A 58 12.91 3.69 2.76
C TRP A 58 12.79 4.13 4.22
N GLN A 59 13.60 5.09 4.67
CA GLN A 59 13.53 5.65 6.02
C GLN A 59 12.19 6.35 6.27
N THR A 60 11.72 7.13 5.30
CA THR A 60 10.43 7.81 5.36
C THR A 60 9.30 6.80 5.36
N VAL A 61 9.37 5.81 4.46
CA VAL A 61 8.38 4.72 4.34
C VAL A 61 8.27 3.96 5.65
N TYR A 62 9.40 3.52 6.22
CA TYR A 62 9.44 2.79 7.48
C TYR A 62 8.91 3.63 8.66
N SER A 63 9.28 4.91 8.73
CA SER A 63 8.78 5.81 9.79
C SER A 63 7.26 6.00 9.74
N GLN A 64 6.69 6.02 8.54
CA GLN A 64 5.26 6.17 8.33
C GLN A 64 4.53 4.85 8.63
N PHE A 65 5.09 3.74 8.15
CA PHE A 65 4.60 2.39 8.42
C PHE A 65 4.53 2.13 9.93
N ARG A 66 5.61 2.42 10.66
CA ARG A 66 5.66 2.26 12.11
C ARG A 66 4.63 3.10 12.83
N ARG A 67 4.41 4.36 12.39
CA ARG A 67 3.33 5.21 12.92
C ARG A 67 1.96 4.61 12.69
N TRP A 68 1.66 4.12 11.49
CA TRP A 68 0.38 3.49 11.17
C TRP A 68 0.16 2.14 11.86
N GLN A 69 1.23 1.41 12.17
CA GLN A 69 1.13 0.20 13.00
C GLN A 69 0.76 0.54 14.44
N LEU A 70 1.41 1.55 15.03
CA LEU A 70 1.12 1.99 16.40
C LEU A 70 -0.28 2.59 16.53
N ASP A 71 -0.73 3.32 15.51
CA ASP A 71 -2.05 3.96 15.46
C ASP A 71 -3.17 2.99 15.04
N GLY A 72 -2.83 1.74 14.70
CA GLY A 72 -3.80 0.73 14.22
C GLY A 72 -4.35 0.99 12.81
N THR A 73 -4.05 2.13 12.18
CA THR A 73 -4.44 2.47 10.81
C THR A 73 -4.04 1.37 9.81
N TRP A 74 -2.85 0.79 9.98
CA TRP A 74 -2.36 -0.22 9.06
C TRP A 74 -3.22 -1.48 9.03
N ALA A 75 -3.80 -1.88 10.18
CA ALA A 75 -4.72 -3.01 10.25
C ALA A 75 -6.02 -2.73 9.47
N THR A 76 -6.55 -1.51 9.58
CA THR A 76 -7.73 -1.07 8.80
C THR A 76 -7.45 -1.07 7.30
N VAL A 77 -6.28 -0.59 6.89
CA VAL A 77 -5.85 -0.59 5.49
C VAL A 77 -5.74 -2.03 4.95
N LEU A 78 -5.11 -2.93 5.71
CA LEU A 78 -5.02 -4.35 5.34
C LEU A 78 -6.40 -5.02 5.26
N ALA A 79 -7.31 -4.72 6.18
CA ALA A 79 -8.67 -5.27 6.16
C ALA A 79 -9.45 -4.79 4.92
N ALA A 80 -9.37 -3.51 4.58
CA ALA A 80 -9.98 -2.95 3.38
C ALA A 80 -9.39 -3.51 2.08
N LEU A 81 -8.06 -3.72 2.06
CA LEU A 81 -7.37 -4.40 0.97
C LEU A 81 -7.84 -5.85 0.82
N ALA A 82 -7.93 -6.60 1.91
CA ALA A 82 -8.38 -7.99 1.89
C ALA A 82 -9.82 -8.11 1.38
N GLU A 83 -10.71 -7.18 1.76
CA GLU A 83 -12.08 -7.16 1.25
C GLU A 83 -12.13 -6.86 -0.26
N SER A 84 -11.32 -5.90 -0.72
CA SER A 84 -11.20 -5.58 -2.15
C SER A 84 -10.62 -6.75 -2.97
N GLU A 85 -9.65 -7.48 -2.41
CA GLU A 85 -9.06 -8.66 -3.05
C GLU A 85 -10.04 -9.85 -3.04
N ARG A 86 -10.83 -10.05 -1.98
CA ARG A 86 -11.93 -11.04 -1.97
C ARG A 86 -12.94 -10.78 -3.09
N GLU A 87 -13.24 -9.52 -3.35
CA GLU A 87 -14.16 -9.13 -4.41
C GLU A 87 -13.58 -9.38 -5.82
N LYS A 88 -12.26 -9.28 -5.98
CA LYS A 88 -11.55 -9.68 -7.21
C LYS A 88 -11.52 -11.19 -7.40
N VAL A 89 -11.26 -11.97 -6.34
CA VAL A 89 -11.25 -13.44 -6.42
C VAL A 89 -12.62 -13.98 -6.86
N LYS A 90 -13.71 -13.31 -6.49
CA LYS A 90 -15.06 -13.64 -6.99
C LYS A 90 -15.22 -13.40 -8.50
N LYS A 91 -14.47 -12.49 -9.11
CA LYS A 91 -14.48 -12.20 -10.56
C LYS A 91 -13.45 -13.00 -11.36
N THR A 92 -12.36 -13.44 -10.74
CA THR A 92 -11.33 -14.29 -11.38
C THR A 92 -11.57 -15.79 -11.10
N ASN A 93 -12.82 -16.21 -10.97
CA ASN A 93 -13.19 -17.62 -11.00
C ASN A 93 -14.09 -17.89 -12.21
N PHE A 94 -13.53 -17.75 -13.41
CA PHE A 94 -14.00 -18.52 -14.55
C PHE A 94 -13.06 -19.71 -14.71
N PRO A 95 -13.49 -20.93 -14.34
CA PRO A 95 -12.76 -22.11 -14.73
C PRO A 95 -12.93 -22.25 -16.24
N VAL A 96 -11.83 -22.17 -16.99
CA VAL A 96 -11.82 -22.67 -18.37
C VAL A 96 -11.12 -24.01 -18.30
N PHE A 97 -11.90 -25.03 -18.65
CA PHE A 97 -11.63 -26.46 -18.67
C PHE A 97 -10.32 -26.85 -19.36
#